data_AF-A0A3N5U7P8-F1
#
_entry.id   AF-A0A3N5U7P8-F1
#
_cell.length_a   1.000
_cell.length_b   1.000
_cell.length_c   1.000
_cell.angle_alpha   90.00
_cell.angle_beta   90.00
_cell.angle_gamma   90.00
#
_symmetry.space_group_name_H-M   'P 1'
#
loop_
_entity.id
_entity.type
_entity.pdbx_description
1 polymer ?
#
loop_
_entity_poly.entity_id
_entity_poly.type
_entity_poly.pdbx_seq_one_letter_code
_entity_poly.pdbx_strand_id
1 'polypeptide(L)'
;MHEKGRHPVAVLWTSLIAVALGVSLVCSVPLRASEGIRDQGSGISRLTPDTQSLTPETPQGVTTNQAVQRLDLTPALFVENQGQWTDRAVRYVHDGNPVDVALRESGILFQVGTRPLQFSASFVGAKTVCPVGLQRSHAVFNYCLGNQAGWRTGVTSYEEVVYPGLYEGIDLHVWGLRSRLKYEFHVAPGADYRRIAVRYEGIEGLSIREDGSLAVNLREQQDVIRDDAPYIYQEIDGRKVELAGQFVL
;
A
#
# COMPACT_ATOMS: atom_id res chain seq x y z
N MET A 1 -9.68 -47.20 -5.81
CA MET A 1 -9.44 -46.03 -6.67
C MET A 1 -9.65 -44.81 -5.78
N HIS A 2 -8.55 -44.24 -5.27
CA HIS A 2 -8.59 -43.19 -4.25
C HIS A 2 -8.92 -41.85 -4.91
N GLU A 3 -10.08 -41.29 -4.56
CA GLU A 3 -10.48 -39.94 -4.90
C GLU A 3 -9.69 -38.98 -3.99
N LYS A 4 -8.75 -38.23 -4.58
CA LYS A 4 -8.01 -37.18 -3.89
C LYS A 4 -8.97 -36.04 -3.57
N GLY A 5 -9.36 -35.93 -2.31
CA GLY A 5 -10.08 -34.77 -1.78
C GLY A 5 -9.33 -33.48 -2.12
N ARG A 6 -9.98 -32.62 -2.89
CA ARG A 6 -9.52 -31.25 -3.15
C ARG A 6 -10.01 -30.42 -1.97
N HIS A 7 -9.07 -29.98 -1.14
CA HIS A 7 -9.37 -29.34 0.14
C HIS A 7 -9.52 -27.81 -0.01
N PRO A 8 -10.36 -27.17 0.82
CA PRO A 8 -10.84 -25.80 0.61
C PRO A 8 -9.85 -24.70 1.03
N VAL A 9 -9.76 -23.64 0.24
CA VAL A 9 -9.07 -22.38 0.59
C VAL A 9 -10.11 -21.37 1.07
N ALA A 10 -9.87 -20.72 2.20
CA ALA A 10 -10.66 -19.56 2.64
C ALA A 10 -9.88 -18.29 2.33
N VAL A 11 -10.52 -17.32 1.68
CA VAL A 11 -9.88 -16.06 1.28
C VAL A 11 -10.66 -14.91 1.88
N LEU A 12 -9.96 -14.01 2.56
CA LEU A 12 -10.52 -12.79 3.15
C LEU A 12 -10.17 -11.62 2.23
N TRP A 13 -11.16 -10.97 1.60
CA TRP A 13 -10.98 -9.75 0.81
C TRP A 13 -11.29 -8.51 1.67
N THR A 14 -10.37 -7.57 1.70
CA THR A 14 -10.64 -6.21 2.18
C THR A 14 -10.09 -5.19 1.17
N SER A 15 -10.66 -3.99 1.16
CA SER A 15 -10.27 -2.93 0.21
C SER A 15 -9.89 -1.68 0.98
N LEU A 16 -8.66 -1.21 0.77
CA LEU A 16 -8.17 0.02 1.37
C LEU A 16 -8.52 1.23 0.49
N ILE A 17 -9.50 2.01 0.90
CA ILE A 17 -9.88 3.27 0.25
C ILE A 17 -9.22 4.43 1.01
N ALA A 18 -8.30 5.13 0.36
CA ALA A 18 -7.87 6.45 0.81
C ALA A 18 -8.89 7.49 0.31
N VAL A 19 -9.65 8.09 1.23
CA VAL A 19 -10.62 9.14 0.88
C VAL A 19 -9.93 10.49 1.00
N ALA A 20 -9.55 11.10 -0.12
CA ALA A 20 -9.24 12.52 -0.18
C ALA A 20 -10.53 13.31 -0.50
N LEU A 21 -11.25 13.77 0.54
CA LEU A 21 -12.27 14.80 0.38
C LEU A 21 -11.58 16.18 0.32
N GLY A 22 -11.74 16.89 -0.79
CA GLY A 22 -11.30 18.29 -0.89
C GLY A 22 -11.26 18.85 -2.30
N VAL A 23 -12.42 19.25 -2.83
CA VAL A 23 -12.48 20.27 -3.89
C VAL A 23 -11.95 21.58 -3.30
N SER A 24 -10.98 22.22 -3.94
CA SER A 24 -10.72 23.65 -3.70
C SER A 24 -10.30 24.34 -5.00
N LEU A 25 -11.06 25.39 -5.29
CA LEU A 25 -10.90 26.32 -6.39
C LEU A 25 -9.53 27.03 -6.34
N VAL A 26 -9.05 27.34 -7.54
CA VAL A 26 -7.85 28.15 -7.84
C VAL A 26 -7.89 29.51 -7.13
N CYS A 27 -6.74 29.93 -6.59
CA CYS A 27 -6.41 31.35 -6.47
C CYS A 27 -4.92 31.57 -6.77
N SER A 28 -4.64 32.29 -7.85
CA SER A 28 -3.30 32.71 -8.27
C SER A 28 -2.98 34.06 -7.64
N VAL A 29 -1.85 34.18 -6.93
CA VAL A 29 -1.12 35.45 -6.75
C VAL A 29 0.38 35.13 -6.68
N PRO A 30 1.25 35.84 -7.44
CA PRO A 30 2.70 35.68 -7.37
C PRO A 30 3.28 36.62 -6.30
N LEU A 31 4.45 36.29 -5.72
CA LEU A 31 5.58 37.24 -5.61
C LEU A 31 6.81 36.63 -4.89
N ARG A 32 7.95 36.83 -5.58
CA ARG A 32 9.33 37.15 -5.16
C ARG A 32 10.04 36.43 -4.00
N ALA A 33 11.29 36.14 -4.32
CA ALA A 33 12.39 35.66 -3.50
C ALA A 33 12.68 36.50 -2.24
N SER A 34 13.10 35.80 -1.18
CA SER A 34 14.13 36.27 -0.25
C SER A 34 15.02 35.11 0.18
N GLU A 35 16.30 35.43 0.29
CA GLU A 35 17.42 34.55 0.61
C GLU A 35 17.40 34.03 2.05
N GLY A 36 18.01 32.85 2.23
CA GLY A 36 18.93 32.60 3.34
C GLY A 36 18.34 32.17 4.67
N ILE A 37 18.11 30.86 4.85
CA ILE A 37 18.24 30.20 6.16
C ILE A 37 18.98 28.88 5.95
N ARG A 38 20.15 28.76 6.60
CA ARG A 38 20.84 27.49 6.84
C ARG A 38 19.98 26.68 7.81
N ASP A 39 19.56 25.48 7.41
CA ASP A 39 19.00 24.52 8.35
C ASP A 39 19.90 23.29 8.47
N GLN A 40 20.22 22.98 9.71
CA GLN A 40 21.01 21.85 10.18
C GLN A 40 20.03 20.98 10.97
N GLY A 41 19.62 19.83 10.41
CA GLY A 41 18.94 18.78 11.18
C GLY A 41 17.74 18.13 10.50
N SER A 42 17.78 16.80 10.46
CA SER A 42 16.63 15.90 10.28
C SER A 42 15.91 15.95 8.92
N GLY A 43 16.52 15.33 7.92
CA GLY A 43 15.82 14.98 6.67
C GLY A 43 14.78 13.88 6.91
N ILE A 44 13.50 14.21 6.76
CA ILE A 44 12.41 13.23 6.63
C ILE A 44 11.62 13.64 5.39
N SER A 45 12.08 13.13 4.25
CA SER A 45 11.36 13.22 2.98
C SER A 45 10.31 12.12 2.90
N ARG A 46 9.35 12.31 1.99
CA ARG A 46 8.42 11.28 1.51
C ARG A 46 9.12 9.93 1.26
N LEU A 47 8.40 8.81 1.16
CA LEU A 47 8.87 7.54 0.58
C LEU A 47 9.26 7.70 -0.91
N THR A 48 9.65 8.91 -1.30
CA THR A 48 10.46 9.21 -2.45
C THR A 48 11.89 8.69 -2.23
N PRO A 49 12.56 8.19 -3.28
CA PRO A 49 14.02 8.25 -3.34
C PRO A 49 14.47 9.67 -2.96
N ASP A 50 15.57 9.88 -2.23
CA ASP A 50 15.98 11.21 -1.70
C ASP A 50 15.83 12.38 -2.70
N THR A 51 14.67 13.04 -2.77
CA THR A 51 14.28 13.87 -3.93
C THR A 51 14.55 15.35 -3.72
N GLN A 52 15.12 16.00 -4.75
CA GLN A 52 14.73 17.35 -5.16
C GLN A 52 14.02 17.25 -6.51
N SER A 53 12.90 17.95 -6.64
CA SER A 53 11.90 17.85 -7.70
C SER A 53 12.41 18.20 -9.10
N LEU A 54 12.18 17.33 -10.09
CA LEU A 54 12.14 17.69 -11.51
C LEU A 54 10.67 17.72 -11.97
N THR A 55 10.23 18.87 -12.47
CA THR A 55 8.88 19.08 -13.03
C THR A 55 8.74 18.39 -14.39
N PRO A 56 7.74 17.51 -14.60
CA PRO A 56 7.40 17.05 -15.94
C PRO A 56 6.64 18.15 -16.71
N GLU A 57 6.98 18.34 -18.00
CA GLU A 57 6.18 19.17 -18.89
C GLU A 57 4.91 18.42 -19.32
N THR A 58 3.74 19.05 -19.16
CA THR A 58 2.44 18.47 -19.47
C THR A 58 2.17 18.51 -20.99
N PRO A 59 1.88 17.38 -21.66
CA PRO A 59 1.40 17.39 -23.04
C PRO A 59 0.03 18.06 -23.14
N GLN A 60 -0.12 19.00 -24.07
CA GLN A 60 -1.37 19.70 -24.33
C GLN A 60 -2.39 18.75 -25.00
N GLY A 61 -3.54 18.52 -24.37
CA GLY A 61 -4.69 17.88 -25.03
C GLY A 61 -5.54 16.92 -24.18
N VAL A 62 -5.09 16.52 -22.99
CA VAL A 62 -5.93 15.74 -22.07
C VAL A 62 -6.38 16.64 -20.92
N THR A 63 -7.68 16.77 -20.68
CA THR A 63 -8.15 17.42 -19.46
C THR A 63 -7.60 16.64 -18.27
N THR A 64 -6.87 17.31 -17.37
CA THR A 64 -6.11 16.68 -16.29
C THR A 64 -6.93 15.65 -15.50
N ASN A 65 -8.23 15.89 -15.32
CA ASN A 65 -9.13 14.97 -14.61
C ASN A 65 -9.36 13.63 -15.32
N GLN A 66 -9.44 13.61 -16.65
CA GLN A 66 -9.65 12.36 -17.41
C GLN A 66 -8.37 11.51 -17.50
N ALA A 67 -7.20 12.15 -17.57
CA ALA A 67 -5.91 11.45 -17.48
C ALA A 67 -5.71 10.82 -16.10
N VAL A 68 -5.96 11.59 -15.03
CA VAL A 68 -5.81 11.14 -13.64
C VAL A 68 -6.75 9.99 -13.34
N GLN A 69 -8.03 10.08 -13.71
CA GLN A 69 -9.00 8.99 -13.53
C GLN A 69 -8.59 7.69 -14.24
N ARG A 70 -7.98 7.78 -15.43
CA ARG A 70 -7.48 6.59 -16.13
C ARG A 70 -6.25 6.00 -15.47
N LEU A 71 -5.36 6.83 -14.91
CA LEU A 71 -4.21 6.36 -14.13
C LEU A 71 -4.65 5.63 -12.86
N ASP A 72 -5.73 6.08 -12.22
CA ASP A 72 -6.25 5.48 -10.98
C ASP A 72 -6.81 4.07 -11.17
N LEU A 73 -7.18 3.71 -12.41
CA LEU A 73 -7.68 2.38 -12.80
C LEU A 73 -6.59 1.42 -13.29
N THR A 74 -5.33 1.86 -13.33
CA THR A 74 -4.22 0.97 -13.68
C THR A 74 -3.89 0.02 -12.52
N PRO A 75 -3.34 -1.18 -12.78
CA PRO A 75 -2.86 -2.07 -11.73
C PRO A 75 -1.87 -1.36 -10.81
N ALA A 76 -1.94 -1.67 -9.51
CA ALA A 76 -0.91 -1.25 -8.58
C ALA A 76 0.42 -1.88 -9.01
N LEU A 77 1.48 -1.07 -9.05
CA LEU A 77 2.83 -1.54 -9.29
C LEU A 77 3.65 -1.40 -8.01
N PHE A 78 4.31 -2.49 -7.65
CA PHE A 78 5.23 -2.59 -6.52
C PHE A 78 6.65 -2.67 -7.05
N VAL A 79 7.43 -1.62 -6.83
CA VAL A 79 8.83 -1.53 -7.26
C VAL A 79 9.73 -2.16 -6.19
N GLU A 80 10.56 -3.10 -6.61
CA GLU A 80 11.52 -3.76 -5.72
C GLU A 80 12.61 -2.79 -5.25
N ASN A 81 13.00 -2.89 -3.98
CA ASN A 81 14.14 -2.15 -3.45
C ASN A 81 15.46 -2.76 -3.93
N GLN A 82 16.07 -2.15 -4.94
CA GLN A 82 17.41 -2.45 -5.45
C GLN A 82 18.46 -1.38 -5.05
N GLY A 83 18.15 -0.58 -4.03
CA GLY A 83 19.03 0.44 -3.43
C GLY A 83 18.67 1.90 -3.70
N GLN A 84 17.53 2.17 -4.35
CA GLN A 84 16.89 3.49 -4.50
C GLN A 84 16.35 4.06 -3.18
N TRP A 85 16.05 3.21 -2.19
CA TRP A 85 15.62 3.53 -0.82
C TRP A 85 16.69 2.97 0.12
N THR A 86 17.26 3.85 0.94
CA THR A 86 18.37 3.52 1.84
C THR A 86 17.95 2.64 3.02
N ASP A 87 16.69 2.72 3.43
CA ASP A 87 16.12 1.81 4.41
C ASP A 87 16.05 0.38 3.83
N ARG A 88 16.93 -0.48 4.32
CA ARG A 88 17.02 -1.89 3.90
C ARG A 88 15.85 -2.75 4.39
N ALA A 89 15.03 -2.25 5.32
CA ALA A 89 13.82 -2.95 5.73
C ALA A 89 12.73 -2.83 4.66
N VAL A 90 12.77 -1.81 3.79
CA VAL A 90 11.87 -1.68 2.64
C VAL A 90 12.25 -2.70 1.58
N ARG A 91 11.29 -3.53 1.17
CA ARG A 91 11.46 -4.57 0.15
C ARG A 91 10.77 -4.20 -1.15
N TYR A 92 9.55 -3.65 -1.06
CA TYR A 92 8.81 -3.13 -2.20
C TYR A 92 8.13 -1.82 -1.84
N VAL A 93 7.97 -0.93 -2.83
CA VAL A 93 7.22 0.32 -2.67
C VAL A 93 6.18 0.45 -3.76
N HIS A 94 4.97 0.81 -3.36
CA HIS A 94 3.92 1.30 -4.22
C HIS A 94 3.83 2.82 -4.10
N ASP A 95 4.11 3.53 -5.18
CA ASP A 95 3.92 4.98 -5.29
C ASP A 95 2.47 5.28 -5.70
N GLY A 96 1.61 5.31 -4.68
CA GLY A 96 0.18 5.55 -4.79
C GLY A 96 -0.18 7.03 -4.77
N ASN A 97 -1.46 7.33 -4.93
CA ASN A 97 -2.00 8.66 -4.68
C ASN A 97 -3.35 8.49 -3.96
N PRO A 98 -3.54 8.99 -2.73
CA PRO A 98 -2.68 9.90 -1.96
C PRO A 98 -1.70 9.22 -0.97
N VAL A 99 -1.65 7.88 -0.93
CA VAL A 99 -0.86 7.12 0.06
C VAL A 99 0.23 6.32 -0.64
N ASP A 100 1.48 6.57 -0.24
CA ASP A 100 2.62 5.73 -0.62
C ASP A 100 2.71 4.57 0.38
N VAL A 101 2.98 3.36 -0.13
CA VAL A 101 3.02 2.15 0.70
C VAL A 101 4.35 1.44 0.53
N ALA A 102 5.06 1.24 1.64
CA ALA A 102 6.27 0.43 1.67
C ALA A 102 6.01 -0.90 2.39
N LEU A 103 6.29 -2.00 1.69
CA LEU A 103 6.20 -3.36 2.20
C LEU A 103 7.56 -3.77 2.78
N ARG A 104 7.55 -4.08 4.08
CA ARG A 104 8.72 -4.43 4.90
C ARG A 104 8.54 -5.81 5.50
N GLU A 105 9.61 -6.44 5.96
CA GLU A 105 9.53 -7.71 6.70
C GLU A 105 8.74 -7.58 8.02
N SER A 106 8.74 -6.39 8.63
CA SER A 106 8.01 -6.09 9.86
C SER A 106 6.52 -5.74 9.65
N GLY A 107 6.07 -5.64 8.39
CA GLY A 107 4.71 -5.23 8.05
C GLY A 107 4.66 -4.15 6.98
N ILE A 108 3.60 -3.35 7.00
CA ILE A 108 3.28 -2.34 6.00
C ILE A 108 3.46 -0.96 6.58
N LEU A 109 4.13 -0.09 5.84
CA LEU A 109 4.35 1.30 6.20
C LEU A 109 3.57 2.20 5.25
N PHE A 110 2.73 3.07 5.81
CA PHE A 110 1.89 4.00 5.07
C PHE A 110 2.42 5.41 5.25
N GLN A 111 2.57 6.13 4.15
CA GLN A 111 2.85 7.55 4.17
C GLN A 111 1.77 8.32 3.41
N VAL A 112 1.17 9.30 4.09
CA VAL A 112 0.02 10.04 3.57
C VAL A 112 0.45 11.44 3.15
N GLY A 113 0.29 11.76 1.87
CA GLY A 113 0.57 13.10 1.32
C GLY A 113 2.03 13.53 1.43
N THR A 114 2.25 14.85 1.49
CA THR A 114 3.59 15.48 1.47
C THR A 114 4.12 15.89 2.85
N ARG A 115 3.28 15.79 3.89
CA ARG A 115 3.68 16.02 5.29
C ARG A 115 4.11 14.67 5.90
N PRO A 116 4.92 14.65 6.98
CA PRO A 116 5.40 13.40 7.57
C PRO A 116 4.30 12.70 8.41
N LEU A 117 3.11 12.51 7.84
CA LEU A 117 2.06 11.68 8.41
C LEU A 117 2.34 10.24 7.97
N GLN A 118 2.85 9.48 8.93
CA GLN A 118 3.25 8.10 8.73
C GLN A 118 2.62 7.25 9.82
N PHE A 119 2.14 6.08 9.44
CA PHE A 119 1.74 5.05 10.37
C PHE A 119 2.10 3.68 9.79
N SER A 120 2.05 2.65 10.62
CA SER A 120 2.37 1.28 10.19
C SER A 120 1.30 0.30 10.62
N ALA A 121 1.17 -0.78 9.84
CA ALA A 121 0.43 -1.97 10.21
C ALA A 121 1.42 -3.14 10.35
N SER A 122 1.40 -3.79 11.51
CA SER A 122 2.18 -5.00 11.80
C SER A 122 1.25 -6.17 12.12
N PHE A 123 1.74 -7.40 11.94
CA PHE A 123 0.95 -8.61 12.09
C PHE A 123 1.30 -9.30 13.42
N VAL A 124 0.36 -9.28 14.38
CA VAL A 124 0.62 -9.71 15.75
C VAL A 124 0.76 -11.22 15.82
N GLY A 125 1.89 -11.71 16.33
CA GLY A 125 2.17 -13.15 16.43
C GLY A 125 2.53 -13.81 15.09
N ALA A 126 2.69 -13.03 14.02
CA ALA A 126 3.15 -13.52 12.73
C ALA A 126 4.63 -13.90 12.76
N LYS A 127 5.04 -14.74 11.81
CA LYS A 127 6.45 -15.02 11.54
C LYS A 127 7.08 -13.83 10.82
N THR A 128 8.36 -13.58 11.05
CA THR A 128 9.14 -12.68 10.20
C THR A 128 9.42 -13.39 8.88
N VAL A 129 8.78 -12.93 7.81
CA VAL A 129 8.91 -13.49 6.46
C VAL A 129 9.35 -12.41 5.48
N CYS A 130 10.16 -12.79 4.50
CA CYS A 130 10.54 -11.86 3.43
C CYS A 130 9.39 -11.75 2.42
N PRO A 131 8.87 -10.54 2.14
CA PRO A 131 7.91 -10.34 1.07
C PRO A 131 8.51 -10.73 -0.28
N VAL A 132 7.68 -11.25 -1.18
CA VAL A 132 8.07 -11.70 -2.53
C VAL A 132 7.13 -11.09 -3.57
N GLY A 133 7.70 -10.45 -4.58
CA GLY A 133 6.95 -9.93 -5.72
C GLY A 133 6.51 -11.05 -6.65
N LEU A 134 5.23 -11.07 -7.00
CA LEU A 134 4.62 -11.97 -7.98
C LEU A 134 4.08 -11.17 -9.16
N GLN A 135 3.75 -11.87 -10.25
CA GLN A 135 3.18 -11.24 -11.44
C GLN A 135 4.05 -10.08 -11.94
N ARG A 136 5.29 -10.41 -12.33
CA ARG A 136 6.26 -9.43 -12.83
C ARG A 136 5.63 -8.61 -13.96
N SER A 137 5.60 -7.29 -13.78
CA SER A 137 5.08 -6.37 -14.78
C SER A 137 6.13 -6.11 -15.88
N HIS A 138 5.65 -5.72 -17.06
CA HIS A 138 6.49 -5.21 -18.13
C HIS A 138 6.95 -3.77 -17.90
N ALA A 139 6.35 -3.06 -16.94
CA ALA A 139 6.79 -1.74 -16.55
C ALA A 139 8.19 -1.80 -15.91
N VAL A 140 9.04 -0.85 -16.29
CA VAL A 140 10.38 -0.68 -15.74
C VAL A 140 10.56 0.74 -15.25
N PHE A 141 11.25 0.89 -14.13
CA PHE A 141 11.46 2.17 -13.47
C PHE A 141 12.94 2.54 -13.51
N ASN A 142 13.20 3.84 -13.72
CA ASN A 142 14.54 4.41 -13.72
C ASN A 142 14.62 5.49 -12.65
N TYR A 143 15.49 5.26 -11.67
CA TYR A 143 15.81 6.17 -10.58
C TYR A 143 17.17 6.79 -10.84
N CYS A 144 17.17 7.90 -11.58
CA CYS A 144 18.38 8.62 -12.00
C CYS A 144 18.65 9.83 -11.11
N LEU A 145 18.77 9.59 -9.81
CA LEU A 145 18.95 10.63 -8.79
C LEU A 145 20.42 10.76 -8.40
N GLY A 146 20.93 11.99 -8.28
CA GLY A 146 22.31 12.28 -7.87
C GLY A 146 23.34 11.88 -8.92
N ASN A 147 24.50 11.41 -8.48
CA ASN A 147 25.56 10.98 -9.39
C ASN A 147 25.19 9.68 -10.12
N GLN A 148 25.76 9.47 -11.31
CA GLN A 148 25.45 8.31 -12.14
C GLN A 148 25.75 6.96 -11.47
N ALA A 149 26.72 6.91 -10.54
CA ALA A 149 27.02 5.70 -9.79
C ALA A 149 25.89 5.30 -8.81
N GLY A 150 25.07 6.27 -8.39
CA GLY A 150 23.89 6.06 -7.56
C GLY A 150 22.64 5.68 -8.35
N TRP A 151 22.64 5.79 -9.68
CA TRP A 151 21.45 5.52 -10.48
C TRP A 151 21.04 4.04 -10.41
N ARG A 152 19.73 3.81 -10.46
CA ARG A 152 19.13 2.47 -10.61
C ARG A 152 18.21 2.48 -11.81
N THR A 153 18.63 1.84 -12.89
CA THR A 153 17.88 1.78 -14.15
C THR A 153 17.35 0.38 -14.39
N GLY A 154 16.19 0.25 -15.04
CA GLY A 154 15.58 -1.04 -15.34
C GLY A 154 15.07 -1.77 -14.10
N VAL A 155 14.73 -1.03 -13.04
CA VAL A 155 14.18 -1.62 -11.81
C VAL A 155 12.82 -2.23 -12.15
N THR A 156 12.68 -3.50 -11.79
CA THR A 156 11.49 -4.29 -12.09
C THR A 156 10.36 -3.96 -11.11
N SER A 157 9.13 -4.01 -11.59
CA SER A 157 7.94 -3.95 -10.75
C SER A 157 7.09 -5.22 -10.86
N TYR A 158 6.22 -5.38 -9.87
CA TYR A 158 5.33 -6.52 -9.67
C TYR A 158 3.91 -6.02 -9.49
N GLU A 159 2.90 -6.78 -9.91
CA GLU A 159 1.48 -6.43 -9.72
C GLU A 159 0.93 -6.95 -8.38
N GLU A 160 1.68 -7.83 -7.72
CA GLU A 160 1.33 -8.44 -6.45
C GLU A 160 2.57 -8.64 -5.58
N VAL A 161 2.43 -8.52 -4.27
CA VAL A 161 3.46 -8.88 -3.29
C VAL A 161 2.85 -9.79 -2.24
N VAL A 162 3.52 -10.90 -1.94
CA VAL A 162 3.07 -11.91 -0.98
C VAL A 162 4.00 -11.98 0.21
N TYR A 163 3.43 -12.14 1.40
CA TYR A 163 4.11 -12.56 2.61
C TYR A 163 3.81 -14.05 2.83
N PRO A 164 4.64 -14.96 2.29
CA PRO A 164 4.36 -16.38 2.33
C PRO A 164 4.56 -16.94 3.74
N GLY A 165 3.59 -17.71 4.23
CA GLY A 165 3.58 -18.32 5.55
C GLY A 165 3.61 -17.29 6.68
N LEU A 166 3.02 -16.12 6.47
CA LEU A 166 2.94 -15.04 7.47
C LEU A 166 2.40 -15.58 8.80
N TYR A 167 1.36 -16.40 8.74
CA TYR A 167 1.01 -17.34 9.79
C TYR A 167 1.12 -18.78 9.29
N GLU A 168 1.05 -19.73 10.21
CA GLU A 168 1.03 -21.15 9.86
C GLU A 168 -0.18 -21.48 8.96
N GLY A 169 0.09 -21.77 7.68
CA GLY A 169 -0.95 -22.02 6.68
C GLY A 169 -1.71 -20.78 6.23
N ILE A 170 -1.20 -19.56 6.45
CA ILE A 170 -1.85 -18.32 6.01
C ILE A 170 -0.82 -17.42 5.34
N ASP A 171 -1.08 -17.08 4.09
CA ASP A 171 -0.32 -16.11 3.31
C ASP A 171 -1.06 -14.77 3.33
N LEU A 172 -0.32 -13.66 3.28
CA LEU A 172 -0.89 -12.34 2.98
C LEU A 172 -0.51 -11.93 1.57
N HIS A 173 -1.50 -11.62 0.76
CA HIS A 173 -1.35 -11.11 -0.60
C HIS A 173 -1.68 -9.62 -0.60
N VAL A 174 -0.89 -8.81 -1.29
CA VAL A 174 -1.10 -7.37 -1.45
C VAL A 174 -1.05 -7.05 -2.94
N TRP A 175 -2.13 -6.50 -3.47
CA TRP A 175 -2.29 -6.18 -4.89
C TRP A 175 -3.36 -5.11 -5.07
N GLY A 176 -3.72 -4.73 -6.30
CA GLY A 176 -4.91 -3.90 -6.52
C GLY A 176 -4.72 -2.93 -7.66
N LEU A 177 -5.27 -1.73 -7.48
CA LEU A 177 -5.17 -0.62 -8.41
C LEU A 177 -4.26 0.47 -7.83
N ARG A 178 -3.73 1.33 -8.69
CA ARG A 178 -2.88 2.44 -8.29
C ARG A 178 -3.52 3.38 -7.24
N SER A 179 -4.84 3.53 -7.28
CA SER A 179 -5.61 4.35 -6.34
C SER A 179 -6.11 3.57 -5.13
N ARG A 180 -6.04 2.25 -5.15
CA ARG A 180 -6.69 1.37 -4.19
C ARG A 180 -5.93 0.06 -4.06
N LEU A 181 -5.16 -0.05 -2.99
CA LEU A 181 -4.58 -1.32 -2.61
C LEU A 181 -5.62 -2.21 -1.93
N LYS A 182 -5.45 -3.50 -2.14
CA LYS A 182 -6.14 -4.58 -1.48
C LYS A 182 -5.11 -5.44 -0.79
N TYR A 183 -5.56 -6.07 0.28
CA TYR A 183 -4.81 -7.16 0.86
C TYR A 183 -5.77 -8.32 1.16
N GLU A 184 -5.23 -9.53 1.11
CA GLU A 184 -6.00 -10.75 1.31
C GLU A 184 -5.23 -11.74 2.16
N PHE A 185 -5.92 -12.34 3.12
CA PHE A 185 -5.39 -13.51 3.82
C PHE A 185 -5.88 -14.77 3.10
N HIS A 186 -4.94 -15.52 2.54
CA HIS A 186 -5.20 -16.81 1.91
C HIS A 186 -4.96 -17.88 2.97
N VAL A 187 -6.06 -18.42 3.49
CA VAL A 187 -6.09 -19.37 4.60
C VAL A 187 -6.19 -20.78 4.04
N ALA A 188 -5.14 -21.57 4.23
CA ALA A 188 -5.10 -22.97 3.86
C ALA A 188 -6.12 -23.80 4.67
N PRO A 189 -6.59 -24.93 4.13
CA PRO A 189 -7.51 -25.80 4.86
C PRO A 189 -6.94 -26.22 6.22
N GLY A 190 -7.73 -26.01 7.28
CA GLY A 190 -7.35 -26.35 8.66
C GLY A 190 -6.43 -25.33 9.35
N ALA A 191 -6.00 -24.28 8.67
CA ALA A 191 -5.27 -23.19 9.30
C ALA A 191 -6.19 -22.38 10.24
N ASP A 192 -5.62 -21.90 11.35
CA ASP A 192 -6.37 -21.15 12.36
C ASP A 192 -6.44 -19.66 12.01
N TYR A 193 -7.51 -19.26 11.30
CA TYR A 193 -7.75 -17.87 10.90
C TYR A 193 -7.88 -16.90 12.08
N ARG A 194 -8.17 -17.39 13.30
CA ARG A 194 -8.30 -16.55 14.50
C ARG A 194 -6.97 -15.96 14.95
N ARG A 195 -5.85 -16.41 14.37
CA ARG A 195 -4.51 -15.82 14.59
C ARG A 195 -4.31 -14.50 13.85
N ILE A 196 -5.14 -14.19 12.85
CA ILE A 196 -5.00 -12.97 12.07
C ILE A 196 -5.34 -11.77 12.97
N ALA A 197 -4.31 -10.98 13.30
CA ALA A 197 -4.45 -9.76 14.06
C ALA A 197 -3.51 -8.69 13.51
N VAL A 198 -4.05 -7.51 13.23
CA VAL A 198 -3.30 -6.36 12.70
C VAL A 198 -3.18 -5.30 13.77
N ARG A 199 -1.95 -4.84 14.03
CA ARG A 199 -1.66 -3.74 14.95
C ARG A 199 -1.27 -2.52 14.16
N TYR A 200 -1.96 -1.42 14.41
CA TYR A 200 -1.61 -0.13 13.86
C TYR A 200 -0.79 0.69 14.88
N GLU A 201 0.28 1.32 14.41
CA GLU A 201 1.14 2.20 15.21
C GLU A 201 1.33 3.54 14.50
N GLY A 202 1.46 4.63 15.25
CA GLY A 202 1.50 5.99 14.69
C GLY A 202 0.12 6.60 14.39
N ILE A 203 -0.94 5.99 14.92
CA ILE A 203 -2.34 6.42 14.76
C ILE A 203 -2.86 7.03 16.06
N GLU A 204 -3.95 7.80 16.00
CA GLU A 204 -4.69 8.22 17.19
C GLU A 204 -5.66 7.16 17.67
N GLY A 205 -6.27 6.42 16.75
CA GLY A 205 -7.24 5.41 17.11
C GLY A 205 -7.86 4.72 15.90
N LEU A 206 -8.50 3.61 16.19
CA LEU A 206 -9.31 2.85 15.25
C LEU A 206 -10.79 3.02 15.62
N SER A 207 -11.65 3.03 14.63
CA SER A 207 -13.10 2.97 14.82
C SER A 207 -13.73 2.08 13.76
N ILE A 208 -14.80 1.36 14.15
CA ILE A 208 -15.62 0.61 13.20
C ILE A 208 -16.83 1.48 12.85
N ARG A 209 -17.07 1.67 11.56
CA ARG A 209 -18.18 2.46 11.02
C ARG A 209 -19.46 1.63 10.97
N GLU A 210 -20.60 2.31 10.77
CA GLU A 210 -21.92 1.67 10.65
C GLU A 210 -22.00 0.67 9.48
N ASP A 211 -21.23 0.88 8.41
CA ASP A 211 -21.13 -0.03 7.27
C ASP A 211 -20.15 -1.20 7.50
N GLY A 212 -19.60 -1.32 8.71
CA GLY A 212 -18.65 -2.37 9.10
C GLY A 212 -17.21 -2.12 8.66
N SER A 213 -16.92 -1.01 7.97
CA SER A 213 -15.55 -0.65 7.59
C SER A 213 -14.73 -0.16 8.78
N LEU A 214 -13.43 -0.42 8.76
CA LEU A 214 -12.46 0.07 9.74
C LEU A 214 -11.93 1.42 9.29
N ALA A 215 -11.96 2.40 10.18
CA ALA A 215 -11.36 3.71 9.99
C ALA A 215 -10.07 3.83 10.79
N VAL A 216 -9.01 4.29 10.13
CA VAL A 216 -7.73 4.64 10.74
C VAL A 216 -7.65 6.16 10.89
N ASN A 217 -7.53 6.63 12.13
CA ASN A 217 -7.53 8.05 12.46
C ASN A 217 -6.12 8.53 12.84
N LEU A 218 -5.73 9.70 12.33
CA LEU A 218 -4.46 10.37 12.61
C LEU A 218 -4.70 11.72 13.31
N ARG A 219 -3.63 12.31 13.88
CA ARG A 219 -3.66 13.48 14.81
C ARG A 219 -4.46 14.72 14.39
N GLU A 220 -4.84 14.83 13.14
CA GLU A 220 -5.60 15.97 12.60
C GLU A 220 -6.56 15.56 11.49
N GLN A 221 -6.69 14.25 11.21
CA GLN A 221 -7.44 13.72 10.08
C GLN A 221 -8.14 12.43 10.50
N GLN A 222 -9.46 12.45 10.42
CA GLN A 222 -10.28 11.26 10.60
C GLN A 222 -10.43 10.52 9.27
N ASP A 223 -10.66 9.21 9.33
CA ASP A 223 -10.91 8.37 8.15
C ASP A 223 -9.81 8.47 7.06
N VAL A 224 -8.56 8.72 7.46
CA VAL A 224 -7.43 8.88 6.51
C VAL A 224 -7.30 7.68 5.60
N ILE A 225 -7.48 6.51 6.22
CA ILE A 225 -7.61 5.24 5.53
C ILE A 225 -8.90 4.58 5.99
N ARG A 226 -9.69 4.14 5.02
CA ARG A 226 -10.87 3.30 5.24
C ARG A 226 -10.58 1.90 4.70
N ASP A 227 -10.71 0.90 5.53
CA ASP A 227 -10.69 -0.49 5.11
C ASP A 227 -12.11 -1.04 5.08
N ASP A 228 -12.58 -1.42 3.89
CA ASP A 228 -13.94 -1.93 3.71
C ASP A 228 -14.19 -3.15 4.61
N ALA A 229 -15.46 -3.39 4.96
CA ALA A 229 -15.86 -4.50 5.81
C ALA A 229 -15.28 -5.84 5.30
N PRO A 230 -14.84 -6.74 6.20
CA PRO A 230 -14.24 -8.02 5.79
C PRO A 230 -15.18 -8.84 4.93
N TYR A 231 -14.75 -9.14 3.70
CA TYR A 231 -15.44 -10.09 2.84
C TYR A 231 -14.78 -11.46 3.00
N ILE A 232 -15.46 -12.40 3.62
CA ILE A 232 -14.92 -13.73 3.90
C ILE A 232 -15.65 -14.74 3.04
N TYR A 233 -14.91 -15.61 2.36
CA TYR A 233 -15.52 -16.73 1.66
C TYR A 233 -14.65 -17.97 1.70
N GLN A 234 -15.31 -19.11 1.47
CA GLN A 234 -14.69 -20.39 1.20
C GLN A 234 -15.03 -20.81 -0.22
N GLU A 235 -14.07 -21.41 -0.91
CA GLU A 235 -14.39 -22.11 -2.17
C GLU A 235 -14.81 -23.56 -1.87
N ILE A 236 -16.06 -23.89 -2.19
CA ILE A 236 -16.65 -25.23 -2.07
C ILE A 236 -17.18 -25.63 -3.44
N ASP A 237 -16.68 -26.74 -4.01
CA ASP A 237 -17.05 -27.23 -5.34
C ASP A 237 -16.93 -26.17 -6.45
N GLY A 238 -15.90 -25.33 -6.38
CA GLY A 238 -15.65 -24.24 -7.33
C GLY A 238 -16.59 -23.05 -7.21
N ARG A 239 -17.38 -22.97 -6.12
CA ARG A 239 -18.26 -21.83 -5.81
C ARG A 239 -17.81 -21.11 -4.55
N LYS A 240 -17.91 -19.79 -4.57
CA LYS A 240 -17.70 -18.97 -3.37
C LYS A 240 -18.92 -19.06 -2.47
N VAL A 241 -18.70 -19.53 -1.25
CA VAL A 241 -19.67 -19.54 -0.16
C VAL A 241 -19.21 -18.48 0.83
N GLU A 242 -19.97 -17.40 0.91
CA GLU A 242 -19.67 -16.28 1.81
C GLU A 242 -19.90 -16.67 3.27
N LEU A 243 -19.02 -16.17 4.13
CA LEU A 243 -19.06 -16.35 5.57
C LEU A 243 -19.19 -14.98 6.21
N ALA A 244 -20.02 -14.88 7.26
CA ALA A 244 -20.14 -13.65 8.01
C ALA A 244 -18.84 -13.34 8.76
N GLY A 245 -18.43 -12.07 8.73
CA GLY A 245 -17.24 -11.58 9.40
C GLY A 245 -17.34 -10.09 9.69
N GLN A 246 -16.62 -9.65 10.71
CA GLN A 246 -16.53 -8.24 11.08
C GLN A 246 -15.19 -7.97 11.77
N PHE A 247 -14.77 -6.71 11.76
CA PHE A 247 -13.65 -6.27 12.59
C PHE A 247 -14.00 -6.34 14.07
N VAL A 248 -12.97 -6.52 14.89
CA VAL A 248 -13.04 -6.44 16.36
C VAL A 248 -11.81 -5.63 16.81
N LEU A 249 -12.02 -4.66 17.70
CA LEU A 249 -10.98 -3.76 18.25
C LEU A 249 -10.53 -4.20 19.64
#